data_AF-F6IZU9-F1
#
_entry.id   AF-F6IZU9-F1
#
_cell.length_a   1.000
_cell.length_b   1.000
_cell.length_c   1.000
_cell.angle_alpha   90.00
_cell.angle_beta   90.00
_cell.angle_gamma   90.00
#
_symmetry.space_group_name_H-M   'P 1'
#
loop_
_entity.id
_entity.type
_entity.pdbx_description
1 polymer ?
#
loop_
_entity_poly.entity_id
_entity_poly.type
_entity_poly.pdbx_seq_one_letter_code
_entity_poly.pdbx_strand_id
1 'polypeptide(L)'
;MELLNTSISYNIDGTGNTSSVIAGLRGEVEGRVTITANVTIYPTDLAKDETFDDLTKKELSKRAVDKIPSVIDSLIAVNGGWSFTAGKISSVSTQFNQSETGTYVNANVTATESDFSDKKLDDVTMSEAQSVLQSILKNELPTS
;
A
#
# COMPACT_ATOMS: atom_id res chain seq x y z
N MET A 1 -1.16 10.87 0.60
CA MET A 1 -0.84 10.29 1.92
C MET A 1 0.67 10.27 2.13
N GLU A 2 1.15 10.49 3.35
CA GLU A 2 2.55 10.23 3.74
C GLU A 2 2.72 8.78 4.23
N LEU A 3 3.81 8.12 3.82
CA LEU A 3 4.16 6.78 4.29
C LEU A 3 5.31 6.88 5.31
N LEU A 4 5.03 6.51 6.55
CA LEU A 4 5.97 6.53 7.65
C LEU A 4 6.74 5.21 7.72
N ASN A 5 8.06 5.27 7.84
CA ASN A 5 8.88 4.09 8.14
C ASN A 5 8.69 3.66 9.60
N THR A 6 8.14 2.46 9.80
CA THR A 6 7.90 1.87 11.12
C THR A 6 9.03 0.92 11.55
N SER A 7 9.76 0.35 10.59
CA SER A 7 10.87 -0.56 10.87
C SER A 7 11.89 -0.59 9.73
N ILE A 8 13.12 -0.98 10.08
CA ILE A 8 14.16 -1.39 9.15
C ILE A 8 14.78 -2.67 9.69
N SER A 9 14.93 -3.68 8.83
CA SER A 9 15.62 -4.93 9.14
C SER A 9 16.66 -5.20 8.06
N TYR A 10 17.89 -5.52 8.47
CA TYR A 10 18.98 -5.86 7.56
C TYR A 10 19.15 -7.37 7.53
N ASN A 11 19.19 -7.94 6.32
CA ASN A 11 19.49 -9.35 6.13
C ASN A 11 20.97 -9.50 5.77
N ILE A 12 21.75 -10.05 6.69
CA ILE A 12 23.19 -10.26 6.51
C ILE A 12 23.44 -11.68 5.99
N ASP A 13 24.27 -11.82 4.96
CA ASP A 13 24.65 -13.12 4.40
C ASP A 13 25.76 -13.81 5.22
N GLY A 14 26.11 -15.04 4.83
CA GLY A 14 27.14 -15.83 5.51
C GLY A 14 28.57 -15.27 5.38
N THR A 15 28.79 -14.25 4.56
CA THR A 15 30.06 -13.53 4.42
C THR A 15 30.10 -12.22 5.21
N GLY A 16 28.99 -11.86 5.87
CA GLY A 16 28.88 -10.63 6.67
C GLY A 16 28.41 -9.42 5.86
N ASN A 17 28.03 -9.58 4.59
CA ASN A 17 27.54 -8.48 3.76
C ASN A 17 26.02 -8.34 3.86
N THR A 18 25.51 -7.11 3.76
CA THR A 18 24.06 -6.87 3.67
C THR A 18 23.54 -7.36 2.32
N SER A 19 22.72 -8.41 2.35
CA SER A 19 22.11 -9.04 1.16
C SER A 19 20.79 -8.39 0.73
N SER A 20 20.07 -7.77 1.68
CA SER A 20 18.85 -7.00 1.45
C SER A 20 18.45 -6.22 2.69
N VAL A 21 17.60 -5.22 2.51
CA VAL A 21 17.00 -4.43 3.59
C VAL A 21 15.48 -4.47 3.48
N ILE A 22 14.79 -4.76 4.57
CA ILE A 22 13.33 -4.73 4.64
C ILE A 22 12.91 -3.48 5.38
N ALA A 23 12.11 -2.64 4.74
CA ALA A 23 11.49 -1.46 5.34
C ALA A 23 10.00 -1.72 5.60
N GLY A 24 9.58 -1.55 6.85
CA GLY A 24 8.16 -1.52 7.20
C GLY A 24 7.61 -0.11 7.01
N LEU A 25 6.49 0.02 6.32
CA LEU A 25 5.80 1.27 6.03
C LEU A 25 4.38 1.24 6.56
N ARG A 26 3.90 2.37 7.08
CA ARG A 26 2.49 2.62 7.42
C ARG A 26 2.05 3.97 6.89
N GLY A 27 0.84 4.02 6.35
CA GLY A 27 0.17 5.26 5.97
C GLY A 27 -1.31 5.22 6.28
N GLU A 28 -1.91 6.40 6.46
CA GLU A 28 -3.32 6.53 6.78
C GLU A 28 -3.91 7.84 6.25
N VAL A 29 -5.12 7.75 5.72
CA VAL A 29 -6.05 8.85 5.46
C VAL A 29 -7.31 8.47 6.22
N GLU A 30 -7.61 9.23 7.25
CA GLU A 30 -8.62 8.91 8.25
C GLU A 30 -9.96 8.48 7.62
N GLY A 31 -10.47 7.33 8.04
CA GLY A 31 -11.73 6.77 7.58
C GLY A 31 -11.78 6.33 6.11
N ARG A 32 -10.67 6.45 5.36
CA ARG A 32 -10.65 6.29 3.91
C ARG A 32 -9.65 5.22 3.46
N VAL A 33 -8.38 5.35 3.85
CA VAL A 33 -7.33 4.40 3.45
C VAL A 33 -6.39 4.14 4.62
N THR A 34 -6.09 2.88 4.89
CA THR A 34 -4.98 2.49 5.76
C THR A 34 -4.09 1.52 5.00
N ILE A 35 -2.80 1.80 4.92
CA ILE A 35 -1.82 0.93 4.28
C ILE A 35 -0.75 0.49 5.26
N THR A 36 -0.40 -0.78 5.18
CA THR A 36 0.79 -1.36 5.82
C THR A 36 1.56 -2.12 4.75
N ALA A 37 2.88 -1.98 4.74
CA ALA A 37 3.72 -2.67 3.78
C ALA A 37 5.05 -3.09 4.40
N ASN A 38 5.57 -4.21 3.92
CA ASN A 38 6.97 -4.59 4.11
C ASN A 38 7.60 -4.65 2.73
N VAL A 39 8.58 -3.79 2.47
CA VAL A 39 9.22 -3.66 1.17
C VAL A 39 10.66 -4.12 1.30
N THR A 40 11.03 -5.15 0.55
CA THR A 40 12.42 -5.59 0.43
C THR A 40 13.13 -4.78 -0.65
N ILE A 41 14.27 -4.23 -0.26
CA ILE A 41 15.24 -3.54 -1.10
C ILE A 41 16.39 -4.53 -1.32
N TYR A 42 16.63 -4.84 -2.58
CA TYR A 42 17.72 -5.69 -3.04
C TYR A 42 18.87 -4.85 -3.61
N PRO A 43 20.08 -5.41 -3.76
CA PRO A 43 21.19 -4.71 -4.40
C PRO A 43 20.87 -4.18 -5.80
N THR A 44 19.96 -4.84 -6.53
CA THR A 44 19.49 -4.41 -7.84
C THR A 44 18.64 -3.14 -7.82
N ASP A 45 18.16 -2.74 -6.64
CA ASP A 45 17.43 -1.47 -6.43
C ASP A 45 18.39 -0.30 -6.07
N LEU A 46 19.69 -0.57 -5.95
CA LEU A 46 20.69 0.44 -5.63
C LEU A 46 21.25 1.06 -6.90
N ALA A 47 21.78 2.28 -6.78
CA ALA A 47 22.55 2.88 -7.85
C ALA A 47 23.82 2.05 -8.14
N LYS A 48 24.38 2.23 -9.34
CA LYS A 48 25.64 1.58 -9.69
C LYS A 48 26.73 1.95 -8.67
N ASP A 49 27.45 0.94 -8.19
CA ASP A 49 28.55 1.04 -7.22
C ASP A 49 28.12 1.49 -5.79
N GLU A 50 26.81 1.56 -5.51
CA GLU A 50 26.27 1.85 -4.18
C GLU A 50 26.10 0.56 -3.37
N THR A 51 26.38 0.64 -2.05
CA THR A 51 26.18 -0.46 -1.10
C THR A 51 25.17 -0.06 -0.03
N PHE A 52 24.60 -1.03 0.67
CA PHE A 52 23.69 -0.74 1.78
C PHE A 52 24.38 -0.04 2.97
N ASP A 53 25.69 -0.21 3.12
CA ASP A 53 26.44 0.30 4.27
C ASP A 53 26.58 1.84 4.22
N ASP A 54 26.50 2.42 3.02
CA ASP A 54 26.59 3.86 2.80
C ASP A 54 25.23 4.58 2.96
N LEU A 55 24.14 3.81 3.06
CA LEU A 55 22.78 4.34 3.02
C LEU A 55 22.24 4.69 4.40
N THR A 56 21.69 5.89 4.50
CA THR A 56 20.94 6.32 5.68
C THR A 56 19.56 5.66 5.74
N LYS A 57 19.00 5.57 6.95
CA LYS A 57 17.60 5.18 7.16
C LYS A 57 16.62 5.95 6.26
N LYS A 58 16.86 7.25 6.05
CA LYS A 58 15.99 8.10 5.21
C LYS A 58 16.03 7.67 3.75
N GLU A 59 17.21 7.36 3.23
CA GLU A 59 17.41 6.92 1.85
C GLU A 59 16.83 5.52 1.60
N LEU A 60 16.98 4.61 2.57
CA LEU A 60 16.34 3.29 2.51
C LEU A 60 14.81 3.42 2.55
N SER A 61 14.29 4.27 3.44
CA SER A 61 12.85 4.53 3.55
C SER A 61 12.28 5.11 2.26
N LYS A 62 12.99 6.07 1.64
CA LYS A 62 12.61 6.67 0.37
C LYS A 62 12.52 5.60 -0.73
N ARG A 63 13.56 4.78 -0.90
CA ARG A 63 13.56 3.68 -1.88
C ARG A 63 12.40 2.71 -1.67
N ALA A 64 12.08 2.38 -0.42
CA ALA A 64 10.94 1.53 -0.12
C ALA A 64 9.60 2.18 -0.53
N VAL A 65 9.42 3.46 -0.24
CA VAL A 65 8.23 4.23 -0.65
C VAL A 65 8.11 4.29 -2.18
N ASP A 66 9.22 4.54 -2.88
CA ASP A 66 9.27 4.64 -4.34
C ASP A 66 8.91 3.32 -5.06
N LYS A 67 9.04 2.17 -4.37
CA LYS A 67 8.62 0.85 -4.89
C LYS A 67 7.13 0.55 -4.68
N ILE A 68 6.41 1.28 -3.83
CA ILE A 68 4.98 1.03 -3.59
C ILE A 68 4.14 1.26 -4.86
N PRO A 69 4.31 2.35 -5.62
CA PRO A 69 3.51 2.59 -6.82
C PRO A 69 3.52 1.46 -7.86
N SER A 70 4.66 0.79 -8.05
CA SER A 70 4.80 -0.27 -9.05
C SER A 70 4.02 -1.54 -8.72
N VAL A 71 3.59 -1.72 -7.47
CA VAL A 71 2.81 -2.89 -7.03
C VAL A 71 1.33 -2.58 -6.80
N ILE A 72 0.88 -1.32 -6.91
CA ILE A 72 -0.53 -0.94 -6.67
C ILE A 72 -1.47 -1.62 -7.68
N ASP A 73 -1.09 -1.63 -8.95
CA ASP A 73 -1.92 -2.15 -10.03
C ASP A 73 -2.12 -3.67 -9.94
N SER A 74 -1.20 -4.36 -9.28
CA SER A 74 -1.22 -5.80 -9.05
C SER A 74 -1.89 -6.21 -7.73
N LEU A 75 -2.34 -5.24 -6.91
CA LEU A 75 -3.07 -5.56 -5.69
C LEU A 75 -4.42 -6.19 -6.01
N ILE A 76 -4.74 -7.27 -5.31
CA ILE A 76 -5.98 -8.01 -5.48
C ILE A 76 -6.96 -7.59 -4.39
N ALA A 77 -8.19 -7.24 -4.79
CA ALA A 77 -9.27 -6.98 -3.85
C ALA A 77 -9.70 -8.30 -3.19
N VAL A 78 -9.68 -8.32 -1.86
CA VAL A 78 -10.11 -9.43 -1.02
C VAL A 78 -11.01 -8.90 0.11
N ASN A 79 -11.87 -9.77 0.63
CA ASN A 79 -12.70 -9.48 1.81
C ASN A 79 -13.53 -8.18 1.70
N GLY A 80 -14.12 -7.93 0.51
CA GLY A 80 -14.97 -6.77 0.28
C GLY A 80 -16.35 -6.90 0.95
N GLY A 81 -16.89 -5.79 1.44
CA GLY A 81 -18.17 -5.78 2.14
C GLY A 81 -18.86 -4.41 2.24
N TRP A 82 -20.15 -4.46 2.52
CA TRP A 82 -21.00 -3.29 2.74
C TRP A 82 -21.19 -3.06 4.24
N SER A 83 -21.06 -1.82 4.67
CA SER A 83 -21.39 -1.39 6.04
C SER A 83 -22.78 -0.78 6.08
N PHE A 84 -23.47 -0.97 7.20
CA PHE A 84 -24.83 -0.49 7.40
C PHE A 84 -24.92 0.34 8.68
N THR A 85 -25.60 1.48 8.58
CA THR A 85 -25.94 2.33 9.72
C THR A 85 -27.44 2.54 9.74
N ALA A 86 -28.09 2.20 10.86
CA ALA A 86 -29.55 2.30 11.02
C ALA A 86 -30.34 1.62 9.87
N GLY A 87 -29.85 0.48 9.38
CA GLY A 87 -30.51 -0.30 8.32
C GLY A 87 -30.31 0.23 6.90
N LYS A 88 -29.48 1.26 6.69
CA LYS A 88 -29.12 1.78 5.36
C LYS A 88 -27.65 1.53 5.08
N ILE A 89 -27.30 1.29 3.81
CA ILE A 89 -25.89 1.19 3.40
C ILE A 89 -25.21 2.53 3.69
N SER A 90 -24.09 2.50 4.40
CA SER A 90 -23.33 3.68 4.80
C SER A 90 -21.96 3.79 4.11
N SER A 91 -21.36 2.65 3.77
CA SER A 91 -20.11 2.60 3.02
C SER A 91 -19.88 1.22 2.40
N VAL A 92 -18.90 1.15 1.50
CA VAL A 92 -18.32 -0.09 1.00
C VAL A 92 -16.82 -0.06 1.28
N SER A 93 -16.27 -1.19 1.68
CA SER A 93 -14.84 -1.32 1.91
C SER A 93 -14.29 -2.61 1.35
N THR A 94 -13.00 -2.61 1.03
CA THR A 94 -12.27 -3.82 0.67
C THR A 94 -10.85 -3.73 1.19
N GLN A 95 -10.27 -4.90 1.40
CA GLN A 95 -8.84 -5.04 1.55
C GLN A 95 -8.22 -5.28 0.18
N PHE A 96 -7.10 -4.63 -0.11
CA PHE A 96 -6.24 -4.89 -1.25
C PHE A 96 -4.95 -5.50 -0.71
N ASN A 97 -4.55 -6.65 -1.23
CA ASN A 97 -3.29 -7.28 -0.82
C ASN A 97 -2.50 -7.82 -2.00
N GLN A 98 -1.18 -7.91 -1.79
CA GLN A 98 -0.27 -8.63 -2.67
C GLN A 98 0.95 -9.08 -1.85
N SER A 99 1.50 -10.21 -2.28
CA SER A 99 2.80 -10.70 -1.85
C SER A 99 3.59 -11.09 -3.09
N GLU A 100 4.41 -10.18 -3.61
CA GLU A 100 5.25 -10.46 -4.77
C GLU A 100 6.67 -9.98 -4.54
N THR A 101 7.64 -10.85 -4.85
CA THR A 101 9.09 -10.58 -4.88
C THR A 101 9.58 -9.66 -3.74
N GLY A 102 9.42 -10.12 -2.50
CA GLY A 102 9.92 -9.42 -1.31
C GLY A 102 9.12 -8.18 -0.90
N THR A 103 8.03 -7.84 -1.60
CA THR A 103 7.13 -6.75 -1.24
C THR A 103 5.77 -7.31 -0.85
N TYR A 104 5.38 -7.06 0.40
CA TYR A 104 4.04 -7.35 0.91
C TYR A 104 3.32 -6.05 1.19
N VAL A 105 2.13 -5.88 0.60
CA VAL A 105 1.29 -4.70 0.82
C VAL A 105 -0.08 -5.15 1.26
N ASN A 106 -0.63 -4.45 2.24
CA ASN A 106 -1.99 -4.61 2.72
C ASN A 106 -2.62 -3.22 2.89
N ALA A 107 -3.64 -2.92 2.09
CA ALA A 107 -4.36 -1.67 2.15
C ALA A 107 -5.85 -1.92 2.42
N ASN A 108 -6.42 -1.27 3.42
CA ASN A 108 -7.87 -1.22 3.61
C ASN A 108 -8.37 0.08 3.03
N VAL A 109 -9.40 0.01 2.20
CA VAL A 109 -9.96 1.16 1.49
C VAL A 109 -11.46 1.20 1.72
N THR A 110 -11.99 2.38 1.99
CA THR A 110 -13.43 2.63 2.19
C THR A 110 -13.89 3.72 1.24
N ALA A 111 -15.02 3.48 0.59
CA ALA A 111 -15.75 4.46 -0.20
C ALA A 111 -17.12 4.71 0.43
N THR A 112 -17.58 5.94 0.31
CA THR A 112 -18.89 6.40 0.75
C THR A 112 -19.70 6.86 -0.46
N GLU A 113 -20.97 7.21 -0.25
CA GLU A 113 -21.85 7.65 -1.35
C GLU A 113 -21.27 8.82 -2.16
N SER A 114 -20.53 9.74 -1.52
CA SER A 114 -19.91 10.88 -2.21
C SER A 114 -18.84 10.48 -3.24
N ASP A 115 -18.31 9.26 -3.17
CA ASP A 115 -17.32 8.76 -4.11
C ASP A 115 -17.95 8.22 -5.41
N PHE A 116 -19.29 8.15 -5.49
CA PHE A 116 -20.02 7.68 -6.65
C PHE A 116 -20.78 8.86 -7.28
N SER A 117 -20.33 9.31 -8.46
CA SER A 117 -20.91 10.43 -9.20
C SER A 117 -22.39 10.20 -9.51
N ASP A 118 -23.25 10.67 -8.62
CA ASP A 118 -24.73 10.67 -8.70
C ASP A 118 -25.43 9.32 -8.46
N LYS A 119 -24.75 8.32 -7.90
CA LYS A 119 -25.38 7.05 -7.50
C LYS A 119 -25.55 6.95 -5.99
N LYS A 120 -26.68 6.38 -5.58
CA LYS A 120 -26.85 5.87 -4.20
C LYS A 120 -26.09 4.57 -4.06
N LEU A 121 -25.55 4.28 -2.87
CA LEU A 121 -24.85 3.03 -2.62
C LEU A 121 -25.74 1.79 -2.88
N ASP A 122 -27.05 1.92 -2.69
CA ASP A 122 -28.04 0.87 -2.97
C ASP A 122 -28.07 0.47 -4.47
N ASP A 123 -27.64 1.35 -5.38
CA ASP A 123 -27.62 1.14 -6.83
C ASP A 123 -26.22 0.76 -7.35
N VAL A 124 -25.23 0.64 -6.47
CA VAL A 124 -23.84 0.36 -6.84
C VAL A 124 -23.57 -1.15 -6.80
N THR A 125 -23.10 -1.69 -7.92
CA THR A 125 -22.65 -3.09 -7.97
C THR A 125 -21.28 -3.24 -7.31
N MET A 126 -20.95 -4.46 -6.86
CA MET A 126 -19.63 -4.74 -6.28
C MET A 126 -18.48 -4.46 -7.26
N SER A 127 -18.68 -4.69 -8.56
CA SER A 127 -17.65 -4.40 -9.58
C SER A 127 -17.38 -2.91 -9.74
N GLU A 128 -18.42 -2.08 -9.67
CA GLU A 128 -18.29 -0.61 -9.68
C GLU A 128 -17.62 -0.12 -8.41
N ALA A 129 -18.05 -0.65 -7.25
CA ALA A 129 -17.42 -0.35 -5.96
C ALA A 129 -15.93 -0.68 -5.97
N GLN A 130 -15.53 -1.85 -6.48
CA GLN A 130 -14.12 -2.24 -6.57
C GLN A 130 -13.30 -1.27 -7.42
N SER A 131 -13.86 -0.80 -8.54
CA SER A 131 -13.19 0.15 -9.43
C SER A 131 -12.99 1.51 -8.76
N VAL A 132 -14.00 1.99 -8.02
CA VAL A 132 -13.90 3.22 -7.22
C VAL A 132 -12.89 3.07 -6.09
N LEU A 133 -12.94 1.97 -5.34
CA LEU A 133 -12.00 1.67 -4.25
C LEU A 133 -10.55 1.61 -4.75
N GLN A 134 -10.30 0.97 -5.89
CA GLN A 134 -8.96 0.93 -6.48
C GLN A 134 -8.50 2.34 -6.92
N SER A 135 -9.41 3.15 -7.44
CA SER A 135 -9.12 4.55 -7.81
C SER A 135 -8.80 5.42 -6.59
N ILE A 136 -9.53 5.25 -5.48
CA ILE A 136 -9.23 5.91 -4.21
C ILE A 136 -7.82 5.55 -3.75
N LEU A 137 -7.47 4.26 -3.71
CA LEU A 137 -6.14 3.83 -3.29
C LEU A 137 -5.02 4.50 -4.11
N LYS A 138 -5.17 4.52 -5.44
CA LYS A 138 -4.21 5.15 -6.35
C LYS A 138 -4.05 6.65 -6.10
N ASN A 139 -5.16 7.35 -5.88
CA ASN A 139 -5.15 8.81 -5.69
C ASN A 139 -4.59 9.21 -4.32
N GLU A 140 -4.77 8.37 -3.31
CA GLU A 140 -4.31 8.67 -1.95
C GLU A 140 -2.82 8.32 -1.75
N LEU A 141 -2.25 7.43 -2.55
CA LEU A 141 -0.84 7.05 -2.42
C LEU A 141 0.10 8.17 -2.92
N PRO A 142 1.30 8.30 -2.32
CA PRO A 142 2.26 9.27 -2.79
C PRO A 142 2.66 8.97 -4.25
N THR A 143 2.55 9.96 -5.12
CA THR A 143 3.15 9.92 -6.45
C THR A 143 4.64 10.16 -6.31
N SER A 144 5.43 9.26 -6.90
CA SER A 144 6.90 9.34 -7.03
C SER A 144 7.40 10.68 -7.56
#